data_AF-A0A101A1F4-F1
#
_entry.id   AF-A0A101A1F4-F1
#
_cell.length_a   1.000
_cell.length_b   1.000
_cell.length_c   1.000
_cell.angle_alpha   90.00
_cell.angle_beta   90.00
_cell.angle_gamma   90.00
#
_symmetry.space_group_name_H-M   'P 1'
#
loop_
_entity.id
_entity.type
_entity.pdbx_description
1 polymer ?
#
loop_
_entity_poly.entity_id
_entity_poly.type
_entity_poly.pdbx_seq_one_letter_code
_entity_poly.pdbx_strand_id
1 'polypeptide(L)'
;MYDYAVSLRIAALGLLAEKPGSGYDLLKLFEESLANVWPATQSQLYGELNKLADAGLIEVAAIGPRGRKEYQITDAGRAELRRWISNPQDDPPFRSTSLLRVFLLGEIPREQARAQLTEMAERADAEVKRLEALRDSIDWGDDERPDFGLAALDYGLRMHTMHAEWARSVIGQIDAHIG
;
A
#
# COMPACT_ATOMS: atom_id res chain seq x y z
N MET A 1 -17.26 -0.32 0.57
CA MET A 1 -16.29 -0.65 1.64
C MET A 1 -15.62 -1.96 1.26
N TYR A 2 -14.75 -1.98 0.24
CA TYR A 2 -14.67 -3.18 -0.63
C TYR A 2 -13.27 -3.58 -1.13
N ASP A 3 -12.20 -3.24 -0.41
CA ASP A 3 -10.83 -3.71 -0.77
C ASP A 3 -9.93 -3.74 0.47
N TYR A 4 -10.12 -2.77 1.36
CA TYR A 4 -9.27 -2.53 2.52
C TYR A 4 -9.08 -3.74 3.47
N ALA A 5 -10.08 -4.59 3.60
CA ALA A 5 -10.08 -5.68 4.57
C ALA A 5 -9.26 -6.89 4.11
N VAL A 6 -9.26 -7.20 2.81
CA VAL A 6 -8.55 -8.39 2.28
C VAL A 6 -7.05 -8.14 2.28
N SER A 7 -6.60 -6.97 1.81
CA SER A 7 -5.16 -6.75 1.69
C SER A 7 -4.49 -6.40 3.03
N LEU A 8 -5.20 -5.80 3.99
CA LEU A 8 -4.66 -5.63 5.36
C LEU A 8 -4.49 -6.97 6.08
N ARG A 9 -5.45 -7.89 5.90
CA ARG A 9 -5.39 -9.27 6.40
C ARG A 9 -4.15 -9.98 5.85
N ILE A 10 -3.96 -9.94 4.53
CA ILE A 10 -2.81 -10.58 3.87
C ILE A 10 -1.49 -9.93 4.27
N ALA A 11 -1.44 -8.60 4.37
CA ALA A 11 -0.24 -7.89 4.79
C ALA A 11 0.18 -8.24 6.24
N ALA A 12 -0.79 -8.33 7.16
CA ALA A 12 -0.52 -8.78 8.54
C ALA A 12 -0.02 -10.23 8.59
N LEU A 13 -0.58 -11.13 7.76
CA LEU A 13 -0.07 -12.49 7.63
C LEU A 13 1.34 -12.53 7.05
N GLY A 14 1.65 -11.70 6.04
CA GLY A 14 2.99 -11.59 5.46
C GLY A 14 4.04 -11.22 6.49
N LEU A 15 3.79 -10.14 7.25
CA LEU A 15 4.72 -9.69 8.31
C LEU A 15 4.92 -10.76 9.40
N LEU A 16 3.83 -11.41 9.83
CA LEU A 16 3.90 -12.50 10.83
C LEU A 16 4.54 -13.78 10.29
N ALA A 17 4.58 -13.96 8.97
CA ALA A 17 5.26 -15.09 8.33
C ALA A 17 6.78 -14.94 8.34
N GLU A 18 7.29 -13.70 8.35
CA GLU A 18 8.71 -13.38 8.52
C GLU A 18 9.14 -13.56 9.97
N LYS A 19 8.41 -12.95 10.92
CA LYS A 19 8.70 -13.09 12.35
C LYS A 19 7.46 -12.85 13.22
N PRO A 20 7.32 -13.56 14.36
CA PRO A 20 6.35 -13.20 15.38
C PRO A 20 6.53 -11.76 15.87
N GLY A 21 5.43 -11.12 16.28
CA GLY A 21 5.48 -9.75 16.74
C GLY A 21 4.18 -9.30 17.39
N SER A 22 4.26 -8.26 18.22
CA SER A 22 3.06 -7.62 18.75
C SER A 22 2.42 -6.71 17.71
N GLY A 23 1.18 -6.30 17.96
CA GLY A 23 0.51 -5.30 17.11
C GLY A 23 1.27 -3.97 16.98
N TYR A 24 2.11 -3.61 17.96
CA TYR A 24 2.96 -2.42 17.85
C TYR A 24 4.15 -2.65 16.92
N ASP A 25 4.81 -3.82 17.02
CA ASP A 25 5.96 -4.13 16.15
C ASP A 25 5.50 -4.25 14.69
N LEU A 26 4.34 -4.87 14.49
CA LEU A 26 3.70 -4.97 13.17
C LEU A 26 3.34 -3.59 12.62
N LEU A 27 2.79 -2.68 13.43
CA LEU A 27 2.47 -1.32 12.99
C LEU A 27 3.72 -0.58 12.53
N LYS A 28 4.80 -0.65 13.32
CA LYS A 28 6.07 -0.01 12.98
C LYS A 28 6.64 -0.56 11.67
N LEU A 29 6.66 -1.89 11.51
CA LEU A 29 7.08 -2.52 10.27
C LEU A 29 6.19 -2.11 9.10
N PHE A 30 4.88 -1.99 9.31
CA PHE A 30 3.94 -1.52 8.29
C PHE A 30 4.31 -0.11 7.81
N GLU A 31 4.56 0.80 8.76
CA GLU A 31 4.96 2.19 8.50
C GLU A 31 6.31 2.29 7.76
N GLU A 32 7.24 1.38 8.04
CA GLU A 32 8.59 1.36 7.46
C GLU A 32 8.66 0.65 6.08
N SER A 33 7.88 -0.41 5.86
CA SER A 33 8.05 -1.32 4.71
C SER A 33 6.87 -1.39 3.74
N LEU A 34 5.64 -1.15 4.20
CA LEU A 34 4.42 -1.39 3.41
C LEU A 34 3.53 -0.16 3.25
N ALA A 35 3.76 0.92 4.01
CA ALA A 35 2.88 2.09 4.02
C ALA A 35 2.68 2.76 2.65
N ASN A 36 3.66 2.64 1.76
CA ASN A 36 3.60 3.20 0.42
C ASN A 36 2.72 2.36 -0.52
N VAL A 37 2.56 1.06 -0.22
CA VAL A 37 1.75 0.12 -1.02
C VAL A 37 0.36 -0.02 -0.43
N TRP A 38 0.26 -0.02 0.90
CA TRP A 38 -0.99 -0.15 1.62
C TRP A 38 -0.94 0.72 2.89
N PRO A 39 -1.63 1.86 2.96
CA PRO A 39 -1.74 2.59 4.20
C PRO A 39 -2.69 1.85 5.15
N ALA A 40 -2.35 1.78 6.45
CA ALA A 40 -3.22 1.25 7.50
C ALA A 40 -3.12 2.10 8.77
N THR A 41 -4.27 2.40 9.39
CA THR A 41 -4.28 3.01 10.73
C THR A 41 -4.06 1.95 11.80
N GLN A 42 -3.54 2.35 12.96
CA GLN A 42 -3.39 1.47 14.12
C GLN A 42 -4.70 0.75 14.48
N SER A 43 -5.84 1.46 14.51
CA SER A 43 -7.13 0.85 14.85
C SER A 43 -7.53 -0.25 13.86
N GLN A 44 -7.27 -0.05 12.56
CA GLN A 44 -7.57 -1.05 11.53
C GLN A 44 -6.69 -2.28 11.68
N LEU A 45 -5.38 -2.11 11.90
CA LEU A 45 -4.46 -3.23 12.09
C LEU A 45 -4.86 -4.07 13.32
N TYR A 46 -5.13 -3.43 14.45
CA TYR A 46 -5.51 -4.15 15.67
C TYR A 46 -6.87 -4.84 15.54
N GLY A 47 -7.83 -4.20 14.85
CA GLY A 47 -9.10 -4.83 14.52
C GLY A 47 -8.92 -6.06 13.63
N GLU A 48 -8.00 -6.01 12.67
CA GLU A 48 -7.72 -7.12 11.76
C GLU A 48 -6.98 -8.26 12.45
N LEU A 49 -6.04 -7.97 13.37
CA LEU A 49 -5.38 -8.99 14.19
C LEU A 49 -6.39 -9.78 15.04
N ASN A 50 -7.41 -9.13 15.60
CA ASN A 50 -8.47 -9.84 16.33
C ASN A 50 -9.24 -10.79 15.41
N LYS A 51 -9.63 -10.35 14.21
CA LYS A 51 -10.33 -11.22 13.25
C LYS A 51 -9.47 -12.39 12.78
N LEU A 52 -8.18 -12.17 12.57
CA LEU A 52 -7.24 -13.22 12.20
C LEU A 52 -7.11 -14.27 13.30
N ALA A 53 -7.07 -13.84 14.56
CA ALA A 53 -7.02 -14.72 15.72
C ALA A 53 -8.33 -15.51 15.86
N ASP A 54 -9.48 -14.84 15.73
CA ASP A 54 -10.80 -15.47 15.76
C ASP A 54 -10.97 -16.50 14.62
N ALA A 55 -10.34 -16.26 13.47
CA ALA A 55 -10.31 -17.17 12.32
C ALA A 55 -9.25 -18.29 12.44
N GLY A 56 -8.45 -18.33 13.52
CA GLY A 56 -7.41 -19.34 13.72
C GLY A 56 -6.21 -19.22 12.76
N LEU A 57 -6.05 -18.07 12.10
CA LEU A 57 -4.95 -17.83 11.14
C LEU A 57 -3.69 -17.29 11.83
N ILE A 58 -3.85 -16.72 13.01
CA ILE A 58 -2.76 -16.35 13.92
C ILE A 58 -3.13 -16.81 15.32
N GLU A 59 -2.14 -16.90 16.20
CA GLU A 59 -2.33 -17.22 17.61
C GLU A 59 -1.42 -16.37 18.50
N VAL A 60 -1.76 -16.30 19.80
CA VAL A 60 -0.92 -15.61 20.78
C VAL A 60 0.21 -16.55 21.19
N ALA A 61 1.42 -16.26 20.73
CA ALA A 61 2.62 -17.02 21.06
C ALA A 61 3.12 -16.74 22.49
N ALA A 62 3.00 -15.48 22.91
CA ALA A 62 3.44 -15.03 24.23
C ALA A 62 2.63 -13.82 24.72
N ILE A 63 2.64 -13.63 26.04
CA ILE A 63 2.09 -12.44 26.70
C ILE A 63 3.24 -11.77 27.45
N GLY A 64 3.67 -10.62 26.94
CA GLY A 64 4.71 -9.79 27.53
C GLY A 64 4.19 -8.87 28.65
N PRO A 65 5.07 -7.98 29.16
CA PRO A 65 4.72 -7.04 30.22
C PRO A 65 3.48 -6.20 29.87
N ARG A 66 2.68 -5.88 30.89
CA ARG A 66 1.41 -5.11 30.76
C ARG A 66 0.37 -5.77 29.84
N GLY A 67 0.46 -7.08 29.64
CA GLY A 67 -0.51 -7.83 28.83
C GLY A 67 -0.34 -7.69 27.32
N ARG A 68 0.84 -7.23 26.87
CA ARG A 68 1.17 -7.11 25.45
C ARG A 68 1.16 -8.50 24.81
N LYS A 69 0.25 -8.74 23.86
CA LYS A 69 0.20 -10.00 23.11
C LYS A 69 1.21 -9.98 21.97
N GLU A 70 1.99 -11.04 21.87
CA GLU A 70 2.78 -11.35 20.68
C GLU A 70 2.05 -12.39 19.85
N TYR A 71 1.85 -12.08 18.58
CA TYR A 71 1.17 -12.94 17.63
C TYR A 71 2.17 -13.72 16.79
N GLN A 72 1.79 -14.93 16.40
CA GLN A 72 2.48 -15.72 15.38
C GLN A 72 1.49 -16.28 14.37
N ILE A 73 1.93 -16.46 13.13
CA ILE A 73 1.11 -17.07 12.09
C ILE A 73 0.97 -18.59 12.32
N THR A 74 -0.23 -19.13 12.11
CA THR A 74 -0.48 -20.59 12.15
C THR A 74 -0.20 -21.23 10.79
N ASP A 75 -0.21 -22.56 10.72
CA ASP A 75 -0.13 -23.28 9.44
C ASP A 75 -1.30 -22.92 8.51
N ALA A 76 -2.50 -22.73 9.08
CA ALA A 76 -3.67 -22.27 8.34
C ALA A 76 -3.46 -20.85 7.78
N GLY A 77 -2.88 -19.94 8.59
CA GLY A 77 -2.48 -18.61 8.13
C GLY A 77 -1.47 -18.64 6.99
N ARG A 78 -0.45 -19.49 7.09
CA ARG A 78 0.54 -19.67 6.00
C ARG A 78 -0.10 -20.25 4.74
N ALA A 79 -1.03 -21.18 4.86
CA ALA A 79 -1.74 -21.74 3.72
C ALA A 79 -2.59 -20.66 3.01
N GLU A 80 -3.31 -19.83 3.76
CA GLU A 80 -4.09 -18.72 3.23
C GLU A 80 -3.20 -17.69 2.53
N LEU A 81 -2.08 -17.30 3.14
CA LEU A 81 -1.12 -16.38 2.54
C LEU A 81 -0.59 -16.92 1.20
N ARG A 82 -0.15 -18.19 1.16
CA ARG A 82 0.35 -18.83 -0.06
C ARG A 82 -0.73 -18.95 -1.13
N ARG A 83 -1.97 -19.27 -0.74
CA ARG A 83 -3.11 -19.33 -1.64
C ARG A 83 -3.31 -17.97 -2.30
N TRP A 84 -3.37 -16.88 -1.55
CA TRP A 84 -3.57 -15.55 -2.12
C TRP A 84 -2.42 -15.16 -3.07
N ILE A 85 -1.16 -15.33 -2.65
CA ILE A 85 0.02 -15.03 -3.49
C ILE A 85 -0.03 -15.79 -4.83
N SER A 86 -0.56 -17.01 -4.83
CA SER A 86 -0.60 -17.88 -6.01
C SER A 86 -1.82 -17.64 -6.91
N ASN A 87 -2.78 -16.82 -6.50
CA ASN A 87 -4.05 -16.60 -7.22
C ASN A 87 -4.36 -15.11 -7.42
N PRO A 88 -3.51 -14.35 -8.14
CA PRO A 88 -3.74 -12.92 -8.40
C PRO A 88 -5.01 -12.63 -9.23
N GLN A 89 -5.60 -13.66 -9.85
CA GLN A 89 -6.86 -13.53 -10.59
C GLN A 89 -8.09 -13.38 -9.66
N ASP A 90 -7.93 -13.71 -8.37
CA ASP A 90 -8.97 -13.54 -7.35
C ASP A 90 -9.10 -12.09 -6.88
N ASP A 91 -8.17 -11.22 -7.27
CA ASP A 91 -8.18 -9.81 -6.87
C ASP A 91 -9.39 -9.07 -7.49
N PRO A 92 -10.02 -8.16 -6.73
CA PRO A 92 -11.14 -7.39 -7.25
C PRO A 92 -10.72 -6.56 -8.48
N PRO A 93 -11.67 -6.27 -9.39
CA PRO A 93 -11.38 -5.42 -10.55
C PRO A 93 -10.78 -4.08 -10.12
N PHE A 94 -9.75 -3.64 -10.84
CA PHE A 94 -9.11 -2.34 -10.59
C PHE A 94 -10.15 -1.21 -10.66
N ARG A 95 -10.27 -0.45 -9.57
CA ARG A 95 -11.16 0.72 -9.47
C ARG A 95 -10.37 1.91 -8.95
N SER A 96 -10.25 2.93 -9.78
CA SER A 96 -9.56 4.18 -9.42
C SER A 96 -10.53 5.35 -9.37
N THR A 97 -10.79 5.85 -8.16
CA THR A 97 -11.56 7.09 -7.96
C THR A 97 -10.90 8.28 -8.64
N SER A 98 -9.56 8.31 -8.68
CA SER A 98 -8.80 9.37 -9.34
C SER A 98 -9.03 9.36 -10.85
N LEU A 99 -8.96 8.19 -11.50
CA LEU A 99 -9.24 8.09 -12.94
C LEU A 99 -10.70 8.38 -13.27
N LEU A 100 -11.64 7.96 -12.41
CA LEU A 100 -13.05 8.30 -12.56
C LEU A 100 -13.26 9.83 -12.46
N ARG A 101 -12.59 10.51 -11.53
CA ARG A 101 -12.63 11.98 -11.45
C ARG A 101 -12.06 12.62 -12.73
N VAL A 102 -10.94 12.12 -13.23
CA VAL A 102 -10.35 12.63 -14.49
C VAL A 102 -11.31 12.44 -15.67
N PHE A 103 -11.97 11.28 -15.77
CA PHE A 103 -12.99 11.02 -16.78
C PHE A 103 -14.16 12.02 -16.73
N LEU A 104 -14.51 12.50 -15.54
CA LEU A 104 -15.61 13.42 -15.29
C LEU A 104 -15.21 14.91 -15.32
N LEU A 105 -13.95 15.24 -15.64
CA LEU A 105 -13.49 16.65 -15.65
C LEU A 105 -14.21 17.53 -16.67
N GLY A 106 -14.87 16.95 -17.68
CA GLY A 106 -15.70 17.68 -18.63
C GLY A 106 -16.92 18.37 -18.01
N GLU A 107 -17.32 17.97 -16.80
CA GLU A 107 -18.48 18.53 -16.09
C GLU A 107 -18.17 19.82 -15.31
N ILE A 108 -16.90 20.26 -15.27
CA ILE A 108 -16.47 21.47 -14.58
C ILE A 108 -15.78 22.45 -15.53
N PRO A 109 -15.70 23.75 -15.18
CA PRO A 109 -14.99 24.72 -15.99
C PRO A 109 -13.55 24.29 -16.26
N ARG A 110 -13.10 24.51 -17.49
CA ARG A 110 -11.79 24.11 -17.99
C ARG A 110 -10.63 24.53 -17.08
N GLU A 111 -10.65 25.74 -16.53
CA GLU A 111 -9.60 26.20 -15.61
C GLU A 111 -9.56 25.39 -14.32
N GLN A 112 -10.72 24.98 -13.80
CA GLN A 112 -10.81 24.11 -12.63
C GLN A 112 -10.34 22.68 -12.96
N ALA A 113 -10.69 22.15 -14.13
CA ALA A 113 -10.19 20.86 -14.58
C ALA A 113 -8.66 20.85 -14.71
N ARG A 114 -8.10 21.90 -15.30
CA ARG A 114 -6.65 22.10 -15.40
C ARG A 114 -6.01 22.18 -14.02
N ALA A 115 -6.57 22.97 -13.10
CA ALA A 115 -6.06 23.10 -11.74
C ALA A 115 -6.06 21.76 -10.98
N GLN A 116 -7.10 20.93 -11.12
CA GLN A 116 -7.12 19.61 -10.50
C GLN A 116 -6.02 18.69 -11.03
N LEU A 117 -5.75 18.72 -12.34
CA LEU A 117 -4.65 17.93 -12.93
C LEU A 117 -3.28 18.46 -12.51
N THR A 118 -3.13 19.79 -12.35
CA THR A 118 -1.90 20.39 -11.81
C THR A 118 -1.65 19.89 -10.38
N GLU A 119 -2.66 19.96 -9.51
CA GLU A 119 -2.56 19.46 -8.12
C GLU A 119 -2.28 17.95 -8.08
N MET A 120 -2.83 17.19 -9.03
CA MET A 120 -2.53 15.76 -9.16
C MET A 120 -1.06 15.51 -9.52
N ALA A 121 -0.50 16.26 -10.47
CA ALA A 121 0.91 16.16 -10.84
C ALA A 121 1.84 16.54 -9.68
N GLU A 122 1.54 17.65 -8.98
CA GLU A 122 2.32 18.12 -7.84
C GLU A 122 2.32 17.13 -6.67
N ARG A 123 1.16 16.51 -6.38
CA ARG A 123 1.07 15.46 -5.37
C ARG A 123 1.88 14.23 -5.74
N ALA A 124 1.86 13.83 -7.02
CA ALA A 124 2.66 12.71 -7.50
C ALA A 124 4.17 13.02 -7.39
N ASP A 125 4.61 14.23 -7.76
CA ASP A 125 6.01 14.65 -7.59
C ASP A 125 6.45 14.65 -6.12
N ALA A 126 5.59 15.11 -5.22
CA ALA A 126 5.87 15.12 -3.79
C ALA A 126 6.07 13.68 -3.27
N GLU A 127 5.27 12.74 -3.75
CA GLU A 127 5.40 11.33 -3.38
C GLU A 127 6.67 10.69 -3.94
N VAL A 128 7.06 11.00 -5.20
CA VAL A 128 8.35 10.57 -5.75
C VAL A 128 9.49 11.01 -4.82
N LYS A 129 9.52 12.29 -4.43
CA LYS A 129 10.57 12.81 -3.53
C LYS A 129 10.58 12.12 -2.17
N ARG A 130 9.40 11.80 -1.62
CA ARG A 130 9.26 11.06 -0.36
C ARG A 130 9.83 9.65 -0.50
N LEU A 131 9.51 8.95 -1.57
CA LEU A 131 9.97 7.58 -1.82
C LEU A 131 11.48 7.51 -2.11
N GLU A 132 12.03 8.50 -2.82
CA GLU A 132 13.48 8.64 -3.00
C GLU A 132 14.18 8.82 -1.65
N ALA A 133 13.67 9.71 -0.79
CA ALA A 133 14.21 9.90 0.55
C ALA A 133 14.12 8.63 1.41
N LEU A 134 13.02 7.86 1.28
CA LEU A 134 12.87 6.58 1.98
C LEU A 134 13.89 5.55 1.49
N ARG A 135 14.02 5.39 0.17
CA ARG A 135 15.01 4.49 -0.45
C ARG A 135 16.40 4.78 0.06
N ASP A 136 16.77 6.05 0.13
CA ASP A 136 18.11 6.48 0.53
C ASP A 136 18.34 6.41 2.06
N SER A 137 17.27 6.24 2.85
CA SER A 137 17.34 6.15 4.32
C SER A 137 17.44 4.74 4.90
N ILE A 138 17.10 3.73 4.10
CA ILE A 138 17.06 2.32 4.52
C ILE A 138 18.31 1.61 3.99
N ASP A 139 18.95 0.82 4.84
CA ASP A 139 19.95 -0.15 4.41
C ASP A 139 19.24 -1.42 3.94
N TRP A 140 19.17 -1.61 2.62
CA TRP A 140 18.47 -2.72 1.99
C TRP A 140 19.30 -4.03 1.99
N GLY A 141 20.50 -4.02 2.58
CA GLY A 141 21.39 -5.18 2.62
C GLY A 141 21.99 -5.55 1.26
N ASP A 142 22.98 -6.45 1.26
CA ASP A 142 23.76 -6.88 0.09
C ASP A 142 23.61 -8.39 -0.17
N ASP A 143 22.48 -8.96 0.26
CA ASP A 143 22.21 -10.41 0.17
C ASP A 143 22.03 -10.86 -1.30
N GLU A 144 22.40 -12.11 -1.62
CA GLU A 144 22.27 -12.68 -2.98
C GLU A 144 20.80 -12.84 -3.46
N ARG A 145 19.82 -12.59 -2.58
CA ARG A 145 18.39 -12.71 -2.87
C ARG A 145 17.81 -11.33 -3.21
N PRO A 146 16.83 -11.24 -4.13
CA PRO A 146 16.16 -9.97 -4.42
C PRO A 146 15.47 -9.43 -3.16
N ASP A 147 15.74 -8.16 -2.83
CA ASP A 147 14.96 -7.44 -1.83
C ASP A 147 13.60 -7.06 -2.42
N PHE A 148 12.55 -7.79 -2.00
CA PHE A 148 11.18 -7.55 -2.46
C PHE A 148 10.58 -6.25 -1.92
N GLY A 149 11.10 -5.72 -0.81
CA GLY A 149 10.75 -4.39 -0.31
C GLY A 149 11.27 -3.30 -1.23
N LEU A 150 12.52 -3.42 -1.69
CA LEU A 150 13.10 -2.53 -2.69
C LEU A 150 12.35 -2.61 -4.03
N ALA A 151 11.96 -3.81 -4.46
CA ALA A 151 11.14 -3.99 -5.66
C ALA A 151 9.77 -3.32 -5.55
N ALA A 152 9.12 -3.39 -4.38
CA ALA A 152 7.86 -2.70 -4.11
C ALA A 152 8.04 -1.17 -4.09
N LEU A 153 9.14 -0.67 -3.53
CA LEU A 153 9.48 0.75 -3.57
C LEU A 153 9.73 1.25 -5.00
N ASP A 154 10.48 0.49 -5.80
CA ASP A 154 10.75 0.81 -7.22
C ASP A 154 9.45 0.91 -8.03
N TYR A 155 8.48 0.02 -7.79
CA TYR A 155 7.15 0.13 -8.38
C TYR A 155 6.48 1.46 -7.99
N GLY A 156 6.51 1.83 -6.70
CA GLY A 156 5.98 3.11 -6.22
C GLY A 156 6.58 4.31 -6.96
N LEU A 157 7.92 4.36 -7.06
CA LEU A 157 8.63 5.41 -7.79
C LEU A 157 8.14 5.51 -9.24
N ARG A 158 8.18 4.39 -9.98
CA ARG A 158 7.77 4.35 -11.40
C ARG A 158 6.31 4.77 -11.58
N MET A 159 5.42 4.31 -10.71
CA MET A 159 4.00 4.64 -10.76
C MET A 159 3.75 6.13 -10.52
N HIS A 160 4.38 6.73 -9.51
CA HIS A 160 4.20 8.15 -9.23
C HIS A 160 4.84 9.04 -10.30
N THR A 161 6.01 8.67 -10.83
CA THR A 161 6.59 9.34 -12.01
C THR A 161 5.63 9.29 -13.20
N MET A 162 5.11 8.11 -13.52
CA MET A 162 4.14 7.93 -14.61
C MET A 162 2.88 8.77 -14.39
N HIS A 163 2.32 8.81 -13.17
CA HIS A 163 1.16 9.63 -12.87
C HIS A 163 1.43 11.13 -13.08
N ALA A 164 2.60 11.63 -12.66
CA ALA A 164 2.97 13.03 -12.83
C ALA A 164 3.12 13.39 -14.31
N GLU A 165 3.82 12.57 -15.08
CA GLU A 165 3.98 12.73 -16.53
C GLU A 165 2.64 12.69 -17.27
N TRP A 166 1.80 11.71 -16.93
CA TRP A 166 0.47 11.56 -17.51
C TRP A 166 -0.43 12.76 -17.23
N ALA A 167 -0.51 13.23 -15.98
CA ALA A 167 -1.33 14.37 -15.62
C ALA A 167 -0.89 15.64 -16.39
N ARG A 168 0.42 15.87 -16.54
CA ARG A 168 0.96 16.96 -17.37
C ARG A 168 0.63 16.80 -18.86
N SER A 169 0.65 15.57 -19.38
CA SER A 169 0.23 15.29 -20.76
C SER A 169 -1.23 15.66 -21.00
N VAL A 170 -2.14 15.32 -20.07
CA VAL A 170 -3.56 15.68 -20.16
C VAL A 170 -3.75 17.20 -20.07
N ILE A 171 -3.00 17.89 -19.20
CA ILE A 171 -2.98 19.36 -19.17
C ILE A 171 -2.59 19.93 -20.56
N GLY A 172 -1.56 19.36 -21.20
CA GLY A 172 -1.16 19.74 -22.55
C GLY A 172 -2.27 19.53 -23.59
N GLN A 173 -3.07 18.47 -23.47
CA GLN A 173 -4.22 18.22 -24.35
C GLN A 173 -5.34 19.23 -24.12
N ILE A 174 -5.62 19.57 -22.86
CA ILE A 174 -6.54 20.66 -22.53
C ILE A 174 -6.02 21.91 -23.24
N ASP A 175 -4.79 22.34 -22.96
CA ASP A 175 -4.16 23.55 -23.49
C ASP A 175 -4.06 23.57 -25.04
N ALA A 176 -4.00 22.42 -25.71
CA ALA A 176 -4.01 22.34 -27.18
C ALA A 176 -5.38 22.61 -27.83
N HIS A 177 -6.51 22.37 -27.13
CA HIS A 177 -7.87 22.67 -27.64
C HIS A 177 -8.25 24.18 -27.51
N ILE A 178 -7.25 25.06 -27.59
CA ILE A 178 -7.40 26.53 -27.67
C ILE A 178 -7.56 26.99 -29.14
N GLY A 179 -7.53 26.06 -30.09
CA GLY A 179 -7.75 26.31 -31.53
C GLY A 179 -9.20 26.09 -31.97
#